data_AF-A0A973DLJ4-F1
#
_entry.id   AF-A0A973DLJ4-F1
#
_cell.length_a   1.000
_cell.length_b   1.000
_cell.length_c   1.000
_cell.angle_alpha   90.00
_cell.angle_beta   90.00
_cell.angle_gamma   90.00
#
_symmetry.space_group_name_H-M   'P 1'
#
loop_
_entity.id
_entity.type
_entity.pdbx_description
1 polymer ?
#
loop_
_entity_poly.entity_id
_entity_poly.type
_entity_poly.pdbx_seq_one_letter_code
_entity_poly.pdbx_strand_id
1 'polypeptide(L)'
;MVKSFIDRPILAWVIAIMIMLVGFISILNLPIAQYPNVAPPSVTVSANYSGASAQVVQDTVVQVIEQSLSGIDNVQYINATSDSTGSATITITFNAGTDPDIAQVQVQNKLQTAMPLLPQKVQQNGVRVTKSSSGFLMVLGFYSADSRMDRNDISDFVAANIQDQLSRINGVGQVSFFGSKYAMRVWLNPEKLMQYQLDVGDITSAIRSQNSQIAAGELGGGPAVAGQQINASIIVQTGLETAEEFGNILLRVTPDGSTVRLKDVA
;
A
#
# COMPACT_ATOMS: atom_id res chain seq x y z
N MET A 1 -21.31 -57.82 18.62
CA MET A 1 -21.69 -56.55 17.97
C MET A 1 -22.88 -56.74 17.02
N VAL A 2 -22.79 -57.59 15.98
CA VAL A 2 -23.91 -57.83 15.04
C VAL A 2 -25.17 -58.41 15.69
N LYS A 3 -25.04 -59.44 16.57
CA LYS A 3 -26.19 -59.98 17.33
C LYS A 3 -26.95 -58.93 18.17
N SER A 4 -26.24 -58.00 18.83
CA SER A 4 -26.87 -56.95 19.64
C SER A 4 -27.68 -55.92 18.84
N PHE A 5 -27.32 -55.67 17.57
CA PHE A 5 -28.10 -54.80 16.68
C PHE A 5 -29.32 -55.51 16.08
N ILE A 6 -29.24 -56.83 15.89
CA ILE A 6 -30.37 -57.67 15.46
C ILE A 6 -31.42 -57.79 16.58
N ASP A 7 -30.98 -58.00 17.82
CA ASP A 7 -31.88 -58.14 18.98
C ASP A 7 -32.44 -56.78 19.46
N ARG A 8 -31.89 -55.64 19.01
CA ARG A 8 -32.31 -54.28 19.36
C ARG A 8 -32.39 -53.35 18.13
N PRO A 9 -33.37 -53.53 17.23
CA PRO A 9 -33.48 -52.78 15.97
C PRO A 9 -33.68 -51.27 16.17
N ILE A 10 -34.30 -50.83 17.27
CA ILE A 10 -34.46 -49.41 17.61
C ILE A 10 -33.10 -48.76 17.86
N LEU A 11 -32.17 -49.45 18.53
CA LEU A 11 -30.82 -48.93 18.81
C LEU A 11 -30.03 -48.69 17.51
N ALA A 12 -30.17 -49.59 16.53
CA ALA A 12 -29.54 -49.45 15.22
C ALA A 12 -30.05 -48.20 14.49
N TRP A 13 -31.37 -47.97 14.50
CA TRP A 13 -31.98 -46.76 13.92
C TRP A 13 -31.53 -45.48 14.62
N VAL A 14 -31.45 -45.48 15.95
CA VAL A 14 -30.98 -44.31 16.72
C VAL A 14 -29.56 -43.93 16.33
N ILE A 15 -28.65 -44.91 16.21
CA ILE A 15 -27.27 -44.64 15.79
C ILE A 15 -27.21 -44.18 14.33
N ALA A 16 -27.98 -44.79 13.43
CA ALA A 16 -28.05 -44.36 12.04
C ALA A 16 -28.56 -42.91 11.90
N ILE A 17 -29.62 -42.55 12.64
CA ILE A 17 -30.16 -41.19 12.68
C ILE A 17 -29.13 -40.22 13.28
N MET A 18 -28.42 -40.63 14.34
CA MET A 18 -27.37 -39.80 14.94
C MET A 18 -26.24 -39.53 13.94
N ILE A 19 -25.78 -40.54 13.19
CA ILE A 19 -24.76 -40.39 12.15
C ILE A 19 -25.26 -39.49 11.02
N MET A 20 -26.50 -39.68 10.56
CA MET A 20 -27.09 -38.82 9.52
C MET A 20 -27.22 -37.37 9.99
N LEU A 21 -27.61 -37.15 11.24
CA LEU A 21 -27.74 -35.82 11.82
C LEU A 21 -26.38 -35.13 11.94
N VAL A 22 -25.35 -35.83 12.41
CA VAL A 22 -23.97 -35.32 12.45
C VAL A 22 -23.44 -35.05 11.04
N GLY A 23 -23.70 -35.94 10.09
CA GLY A 23 -23.33 -35.76 8.68
C GLY A 23 -24.01 -34.55 8.05
N PHE A 24 -25.31 -34.36 8.31
CA PHE A 24 -26.07 -33.22 7.82
C PHE A 24 -25.55 -31.89 8.37
N ILE A 25 -25.29 -31.81 9.69
CA ILE A 25 -24.67 -30.63 10.31
C ILE A 25 -23.27 -30.37 9.73
N SER A 26 -22.50 -31.43 9.47
CA SER A 26 -21.15 -31.31 8.90
C SER A 26 -21.18 -30.75 7.48
N ILE A 27 -22.13 -31.18 6.64
CA ILE A 27 -22.30 -30.66 5.26
C ILE A 27 -22.60 -29.16 5.26
N LEU A 28 -23.37 -28.66 6.23
CA LEU A 28 -23.69 -27.24 6.34
C LEU A 28 -22.52 -26.37 6.81
N ASN A 29 -21.56 -26.95 7.54
CA ASN A 29 -20.43 -26.23 8.13
C ASN A 29 -19.10 -26.42 7.37
N LEU A 30 -19.00 -27.41 6.47
CA LEU A 30 -17.76 -27.71 5.76
C LEU A 30 -17.46 -26.64 4.70
N PRO A 31 -16.23 -26.07 4.69
CA PRO A 31 -15.80 -25.17 3.63
C PRO A 31 -15.83 -25.85 2.27
N ILE A 32 -16.30 -25.13 1.25
CA ILE A 32 -16.33 -25.59 -0.14
C ILE A 32 -15.13 -24.99 -0.87
N ALA A 33 -14.33 -25.83 -1.52
CA ALA A 33 -13.20 -25.42 -2.37
C ALA A 33 -13.12 -26.31 -3.60
N GLN A 34 -12.59 -25.79 -4.71
CA GLN A 34 -12.41 -26.57 -5.95
C GLN A 34 -11.34 -27.65 -5.79
N TYR A 35 -10.24 -27.31 -5.12
CA TYR A 35 -9.12 -28.20 -4.82
C TYR A 35 -8.61 -27.90 -3.41
N PRO A 36 -7.97 -28.87 -2.73
CA PRO A 36 -7.18 -28.58 -1.55
C PRO A 36 -6.01 -27.65 -1.92
N ASN A 37 -5.54 -26.85 -0.96
CA ASN A 37 -4.40 -25.98 -1.20
C ASN A 37 -3.11 -26.80 -1.33
N VAL A 38 -2.65 -27.00 -2.57
CA VAL A 38 -1.42 -27.73 -2.92
C VAL A 38 -0.30 -26.80 -3.39
N ALA A 39 -0.59 -25.51 -3.56
CA ALA A 39 0.39 -24.54 -4.01
C ALA A 39 1.40 -24.25 -2.87
N PRO A 40 2.71 -24.24 -3.15
CA PRO A 40 3.70 -23.80 -2.17
C PRO A 40 3.42 -22.35 -1.75
N PRO A 41 3.47 -22.02 -0.44
CA PRO A 41 3.24 -20.66 0.01
C PRO A 41 4.37 -19.75 -0.50
N SER A 42 4.03 -18.50 -0.82
CA SER A 42 5.01 -17.52 -1.28
C SER A 42 4.78 -16.16 -0.64
N VAL A 43 5.85 -15.41 -0.46
CA VAL A 43 5.85 -14.04 0.05
C VAL A 43 6.50 -13.15 -0.98
N THR A 44 5.83 -12.06 -1.33
CA THR A 44 6.33 -11.09 -2.30
C THR A 44 6.71 -9.80 -1.59
N VAL A 45 7.91 -9.32 -1.87
CA VAL A 45 8.41 -8.01 -1.49
C VAL A 45 8.38 -7.12 -2.72
N SER A 46 7.72 -5.97 -2.62
CA SER A 46 7.62 -4.99 -3.71
C SER A 46 8.17 -3.65 -3.28
N ALA A 47 9.02 -3.06 -4.11
CA ALA A 47 9.61 -1.75 -3.91
C ALA A 47 9.60 -0.95 -5.22
N ASN A 48 9.62 0.38 -5.12
CA ASN A 48 9.65 1.25 -6.30
C ASN A 48 10.70 2.36 -6.13
N TYR A 49 11.63 2.43 -7.08
CA TYR A 49 12.60 3.51 -7.23
C TYR A 49 12.28 4.32 -8.50
N SER A 50 11.30 5.22 -8.38
CA SER A 50 10.85 6.06 -9.49
C SER A 50 11.99 6.82 -10.17
N GLY A 51 12.14 6.61 -11.47
CA GLY A 51 13.16 7.24 -12.31
C GLY A 51 14.51 6.51 -12.38
N ALA A 52 14.65 5.36 -11.74
CA ALA A 52 15.84 4.50 -11.88
C ALA A 52 15.70 3.54 -13.08
N SER A 53 16.83 3.16 -13.68
CA SER A 53 16.87 2.09 -14.68
C SER A 53 16.80 0.71 -14.01
N ALA A 54 16.42 -0.31 -14.78
CA ALA A 54 16.34 -1.69 -14.27
C ALA A 54 17.65 -2.16 -13.62
N GLN A 55 18.80 -1.78 -14.18
CA GLN A 55 20.11 -2.10 -13.62
C GLN A 55 20.36 -1.42 -12.27
N VAL A 56 20.02 -0.14 -12.16
CA VAL A 56 20.17 0.60 -10.89
C VAL A 56 19.26 -0.01 -9.81
N VAL A 57 18.03 -0.36 -10.16
CA VAL A 57 17.11 -1.05 -9.24
C VAL A 57 17.67 -2.39 -8.79
N GLN A 58 18.22 -3.17 -9.73
CA GLN A 58 18.82 -4.47 -9.43
C GLN A 58 19.96 -4.34 -8.42
N ASP A 59 20.90 -3.43 -8.67
CA ASP A 59 22.12 -3.30 -7.87
C ASP A 59 21.89 -2.59 -6.53
N THR A 60 20.97 -1.63 -6.46
CA THR A 60 20.77 -0.80 -5.26
C THR A 60 19.60 -1.22 -4.37
N VAL A 61 18.66 -2.01 -4.90
CA VAL A 61 17.46 -2.45 -4.17
C VAL A 61 17.40 -3.97 -4.09
N VAL A 62 17.35 -4.65 -5.24
CA VAL A 62 17.11 -6.10 -5.26
C VAL A 62 18.24 -6.87 -4.60
N GLN A 63 19.50 -6.64 -5.00
CA GLN A 63 20.65 -7.34 -4.42
C GLN A 63 20.77 -7.11 -2.90
N VAL A 64 20.50 -5.90 -2.43
CA VAL A 64 20.57 -5.53 -1.00
C VAL A 64 19.52 -6.31 -0.20
N ILE A 65 18.30 -6.41 -0.74
CA ILE A 65 17.23 -7.19 -0.10
C ILE A 65 17.57 -8.68 -0.15
N GLU A 66 17.94 -9.22 -1.31
CA GLU A 66 18.27 -10.65 -1.49
C GLU A 66 19.38 -11.13 -0.54
N GLN A 67 20.46 -10.36 -0.40
CA GLN A 67 21.54 -10.69 0.54
C GLN A 67 21.06 -10.77 1.99
N SER A 68 20.10 -9.91 2.35
CA SER A 68 19.53 -9.86 3.70
C SER A 68 18.52 -10.97 3.97
N LEU A 69 17.94 -11.59 2.93
CA LEU A 69 17.00 -12.72 3.04
C LEU A 69 17.67 -14.07 3.35
N SER A 70 18.97 -14.09 3.63
CA SER A 70 19.69 -15.29 4.03
C SER A 70 19.26 -15.82 5.41
N GLY A 71 19.16 -17.15 5.53
CA GLY A 71 18.79 -17.83 6.78
C GLY A 71 17.31 -17.69 7.15
N ILE A 72 16.43 -17.62 6.15
CA ILE A 72 14.99 -17.83 6.30
C ILE A 72 14.72 -19.34 6.20
N ASP A 73 13.86 -19.86 7.05
CA ASP A 73 13.56 -21.29 7.09
C ASP A 73 12.66 -21.69 5.92
N ASN A 74 12.83 -22.93 5.45
CA ASN A 74 11.96 -23.56 4.46
C ASN A 74 11.85 -22.82 3.11
N VAL A 75 12.80 -21.96 2.76
CA VAL A 75 12.85 -21.35 1.42
C VAL A 75 13.17 -22.43 0.40
N GLN A 76 12.34 -22.53 -0.64
CA GLN A 76 12.56 -23.40 -1.77
C GLN A 76 13.42 -22.69 -2.84
N TYR A 77 13.03 -21.47 -3.21
CA TYR A 77 13.77 -20.62 -4.12
C TYR A 77 13.33 -19.15 -3.98
N ILE A 78 14.17 -18.25 -4.47
CA ILE A 78 13.89 -16.82 -4.57
C ILE A 78 13.98 -16.44 -6.05
N ASN A 79 13.00 -15.68 -6.52
CA ASN A 79 13.02 -15.07 -7.84
C ASN A 79 12.85 -13.56 -7.71
N ALA A 80 13.58 -12.78 -8.47
CA ALA A 80 13.48 -11.34 -8.47
C ALA A 80 13.35 -10.78 -9.89
N THR A 81 12.62 -9.68 -10.02
CA THR A 81 12.41 -8.99 -11.28
C THR A 81 12.55 -7.50 -11.04
N SER A 82 13.37 -6.86 -11.88
CA SER A 82 13.59 -5.42 -11.92
C SER A 82 13.20 -4.91 -13.29
N ASP A 83 12.46 -3.81 -13.36
CA ASP A 83 12.02 -3.22 -14.63
C ASP A 83 12.50 -1.78 -14.84
N SER A 84 12.35 -1.29 -16.07
CA SER A 84 12.73 0.08 -16.44
C SER A 84 11.78 1.15 -15.91
N THR A 85 10.69 0.77 -15.26
CA THR A 85 9.78 1.72 -14.61
C THR A 85 10.24 2.08 -13.19
N GLY A 86 11.27 1.39 -12.70
CA GLY A 86 11.78 1.54 -11.33
C GLY A 86 11.22 0.51 -10.36
N SER A 87 10.39 -0.43 -10.82
CA SER A 87 9.74 -1.43 -9.97
C SER A 87 10.67 -2.61 -9.70
N ALA A 88 10.66 -3.07 -8.46
CA ALA A 88 11.33 -4.29 -8.00
C ALA A 88 10.30 -5.22 -7.36
N THR A 89 10.29 -6.47 -7.79
CA THR A 89 9.46 -7.53 -7.21
C THR A 89 10.35 -8.73 -6.87
N ILE A 90 10.36 -9.14 -5.61
CA ILE A 90 11.10 -10.30 -5.13
C ILE A 90 10.09 -11.28 -4.56
N THR A 91 10.01 -12.47 -5.13
CA THR A 91 9.11 -13.55 -4.71
C THR A 91 9.93 -14.65 -4.05
N ILE A 92 9.68 -14.88 -2.78
CA ILE A 92 10.25 -15.95 -1.97
C ILE A 92 9.23 -17.09 -1.92
N THR A 93 9.56 -18.22 -2.53
CA THR A 93 8.73 -19.42 -2.50
C THR A 93 9.24 -20.37 -1.44
N PHE A 94 8.33 -20.90 -0.62
CA PHE A 94 8.62 -21.78 0.50
C PHE A 94 8.20 -23.22 0.21
N ASN A 95 8.76 -24.18 0.94
CA ASN A 95 8.36 -25.57 0.87
C ASN A 95 6.91 -25.76 1.33
N ALA A 96 6.23 -26.76 0.75
CA ALA A 96 4.87 -27.11 1.13
C ALA A 96 4.78 -27.45 2.64
N GLY A 97 3.70 -26.99 3.30
CA GLY A 97 3.51 -27.15 4.74
C GLY A 97 4.10 -26.02 5.60
N THR A 98 4.84 -25.08 5.01
CA THR A 98 5.28 -23.87 5.73
C THR A 98 4.08 -22.99 6.07
N ASP A 99 4.04 -22.46 7.29
CA ASP A 99 3.04 -21.50 7.70
C ASP A 99 3.28 -20.14 6.99
N PRO A 100 2.34 -19.63 6.17
CA PRO A 100 2.51 -18.39 5.43
C PRO A 100 2.59 -17.14 6.33
N ASP A 101 1.99 -17.17 7.53
CA ASP A 101 2.12 -16.09 8.50
C ASP A 101 3.55 -16.02 9.06
N ILE A 102 4.11 -17.17 9.43
CA ILE A 102 5.49 -17.25 9.93
C ILE A 102 6.48 -16.89 8.82
N ALA A 103 6.28 -17.39 7.60
CA ALA A 103 7.09 -17.05 6.44
C ALA A 103 7.11 -15.53 6.20
N GLN A 104 5.94 -14.87 6.23
CA GLN A 104 5.83 -13.42 6.09
C GLN A 104 6.58 -12.69 7.20
N VAL A 105 6.44 -13.11 8.45
CA VAL A 105 7.14 -12.50 9.60
C VAL A 105 8.66 -12.65 9.47
N GLN A 106 9.14 -13.84 9.07
CA GLN A 106 10.57 -14.06 8.84
C GLN A 106 11.13 -13.14 7.74
N VAL A 107 10.42 -13.04 6.61
CA VAL A 107 10.79 -12.13 5.51
C VAL A 107 10.78 -10.68 5.98
N GLN A 108 9.76 -10.24 6.71
CA GLN A 108 9.66 -8.88 7.23
C GLN A 108 10.82 -8.56 8.19
N ASN A 109 11.17 -9.48 9.09
CA ASN A 109 12.27 -9.29 10.03
C ASN A 109 13.62 -9.16 9.32
N LYS A 110 13.85 -9.97 8.27
CA LYS A 110 15.06 -9.88 7.44
C LYS A 110 15.07 -8.63 6.56
N LEU A 111 13.92 -8.21 6.04
CA LEU A 111 13.80 -6.99 5.27
C LEU A 111 14.13 -5.75 6.12
N GLN A 112 13.73 -5.72 7.39
CA GLN A 112 14.03 -4.61 8.29
C GLN A 112 15.53 -4.36 8.47
N THR A 113 16.39 -5.39 8.35
CA THR A 113 17.84 -5.18 8.41
C THR A 113 18.41 -4.59 7.12
N ALA A 114 17.73 -4.79 5.97
CA ALA A 114 18.07 -4.18 4.69
C ALA A 114 17.56 -2.73 4.57
N MET A 115 16.45 -2.38 5.22
CA MET A 115 15.78 -1.08 5.05
C MET A 115 16.72 0.14 5.13
N PRO A 116 17.67 0.23 6.09
CA PRO A 116 18.57 1.39 6.18
C PRO A 116 19.58 1.50 5.03
N LEU A 117 19.87 0.38 4.36
CA LEU A 117 20.80 0.31 3.23
C LEU A 117 20.15 0.71 1.91
N LEU A 118 18.81 0.75 1.87
CA LEU A 118 18.06 1.13 0.67
C LEU A 118 18.13 2.65 0.43
N PRO A 119 18.09 3.10 -0.84
CA PRO A 119 17.98 4.52 -1.16
C PRO A 119 16.78 5.19 -0.47
N GLN A 120 16.96 6.43 0.02
CA GLN A 120 15.94 7.14 0.79
C GLN A 120 14.61 7.31 0.04
N LYS A 121 14.65 7.50 -1.29
CA LYS A 121 13.45 7.57 -2.14
C LYS A 121 12.63 6.28 -2.10
N VAL A 122 13.28 5.12 -2.05
CA VAL A 122 12.61 3.81 -1.96
C VAL A 122 11.98 3.64 -0.58
N GLN A 123 12.69 4.01 0.48
CA GLN A 123 12.17 3.99 1.85
C GLN A 123 10.92 4.88 1.99
N GLN A 124 10.95 6.09 1.40
CA GLN A 124 9.82 7.02 1.39
C GLN A 124 8.60 6.49 0.61
N ASN A 125 8.83 5.81 -0.52
CA ASN A 125 7.75 5.16 -1.28
C ASN A 125 7.13 3.96 -0.53
N GLY A 126 7.86 3.42 0.44
CA GLY A 126 7.48 2.26 1.24
C GLY A 126 7.74 0.95 0.52
N VAL A 127 8.32 -0.01 1.23
CA VAL A 127 8.47 -1.39 0.77
C VAL A 127 7.29 -2.21 1.30
N ARG A 128 6.61 -2.92 0.42
CA ARG A 128 5.42 -3.72 0.76
C ARG A 128 5.79 -5.20 0.81
N VAL A 129 5.30 -5.90 1.82
CA VAL A 129 5.43 -7.35 1.96
C VAL A 129 4.04 -7.95 2.02
N THR A 130 3.72 -8.81 1.06
CA THR A 130 2.41 -9.47 0.96
C THR A 130 2.57 -10.97 0.82
N LYS A 131 1.61 -11.72 1.35
CA LYS A 131 1.46 -13.15 1.02
C LYS A 131 0.99 -13.21 -0.43
N SER A 132 1.74 -13.92 -1.26
CA SER A 132 1.41 -14.07 -2.67
C SER A 132 0.65 -15.37 -2.90
N SER A 133 -0.46 -15.26 -3.62
CA SER A 133 -1.11 -16.36 -4.30
C SER A 133 -1.03 -16.06 -5.79
N SER A 134 -0.63 -17.04 -6.60
CA SER A 134 -0.53 -16.87 -8.04
C SER A 134 -1.93 -16.76 -8.64
N GLY A 135 -2.36 -15.54 -8.99
CA GLY A 135 -3.58 -15.27 -9.75
C GLY A 135 -4.54 -14.27 -9.09
N PHE A 136 -5.45 -13.71 -9.90
CA PHE A 136 -6.56 -12.88 -9.41
C PHE A 136 -7.75 -13.76 -9.08
N LEU A 137 -8.29 -13.65 -7.86
CA LEU A 137 -9.58 -14.27 -7.50
C LEU A 137 -10.73 -13.65 -8.31
N MET A 138 -10.72 -12.32 -8.46
CA MET A 138 -11.67 -11.56 -9.25
C MET A 138 -11.07 -10.21 -9.66
N VAL A 139 -11.64 -9.61 -10.70
CA VAL A 139 -11.36 -8.24 -11.12
C VAL A 139 -12.67 -7.46 -11.09
N LEU A 140 -12.70 -6.39 -10.31
CA LEU A 140 -13.87 -5.51 -10.19
C LEU A 140 -13.72 -4.35 -11.18
N GLY A 141 -14.61 -4.28 -12.16
CA GLY A 141 -14.70 -3.18 -13.12
C GLY A 141 -15.70 -2.13 -12.65
N PHE A 142 -15.29 -0.86 -12.69
CA PHE A 142 -16.15 0.28 -12.37
C PHE A 142 -16.36 1.14 -13.61
N TYR A 143 -17.57 1.61 -13.83
CA TYR A 143 -17.93 2.50 -14.94
C TYR A 143 -19.00 3.50 -14.49
N SER A 144 -19.05 4.66 -15.16
CA SER A 144 -20.08 5.67 -14.96
C SER A 144 -21.22 5.44 -15.96
N ALA A 145 -22.42 5.15 -15.45
CA ALA A 145 -23.59 4.87 -16.29
C ALA A 145 -24.11 6.12 -17.02
N ASP A 146 -23.85 7.31 -16.48
CA ASP A 146 -24.29 8.61 -16.97
C ASP A 146 -23.16 9.41 -17.66
N SER A 147 -21.97 8.82 -17.81
CA SER A 147 -20.78 9.46 -18.38
C SER A 147 -20.37 10.77 -17.70
N ARG A 148 -20.76 10.99 -16.43
CA ARG A 148 -20.35 12.18 -15.66
C ARG A 148 -18.94 12.09 -15.11
N MET A 149 -18.40 10.88 -14.97
CA MET A 149 -17.05 10.64 -14.46
C MET A 149 -16.19 10.05 -15.58
N ASP A 150 -15.03 10.66 -15.79
CA ASP A 150 -14.04 10.11 -16.70
C ASP A 150 -13.27 8.93 -16.06
N ARG A 151 -12.30 8.38 -16.78
CA ARG A 151 -11.47 7.28 -16.27
C ARG A 151 -10.69 7.67 -15.01
N ASN A 152 -10.20 8.90 -14.92
CA ASN A 152 -9.40 9.39 -13.80
C ASN A 152 -10.28 9.63 -12.58
N ASP A 153 -11.47 10.21 -12.77
CA ASP A 153 -12.47 10.41 -11.71
C ASP A 153 -12.86 9.08 -11.07
N ILE A 154 -13.15 8.06 -11.89
CA ILE A 154 -13.51 6.72 -11.40
C ILE A 154 -12.31 6.08 -10.69
N SER A 155 -11.12 6.22 -11.25
CA SER A 155 -9.88 5.69 -10.65
C SER A 155 -9.64 6.29 -9.27
N ASP A 156 -9.73 7.61 -9.15
CA ASP A 156 -9.56 8.29 -7.87
C ASP A 156 -10.65 7.89 -6.86
N PHE A 157 -11.92 7.87 -7.28
CA PHE A 157 -13.02 7.46 -6.42
C PHE A 157 -12.84 6.05 -5.85
N VAL A 158 -12.47 5.08 -6.70
CA VAL A 158 -12.22 3.69 -6.29
C VAL A 158 -11.05 3.64 -5.32
N ALA A 159 -9.96 4.34 -5.60
CA ALA A 159 -8.76 4.31 -4.80
C ALA A 159 -8.90 5.05 -3.46
N ALA A 160 -9.73 6.09 -3.40
CA ALA A 160 -10.01 6.87 -2.20
C ALA A 160 -11.06 6.20 -1.28
N ASN A 161 -12.11 5.61 -1.85
CA ASN A 161 -13.26 5.14 -1.08
C ASN A 161 -13.38 3.62 -0.97
N ILE A 162 -12.92 2.87 -1.97
CA ILE A 162 -13.20 1.43 -2.09
C ILE A 162 -11.95 0.58 -1.78
N GLN A 163 -10.79 0.96 -2.32
CA GLN A 163 -9.56 0.17 -2.24
C GLN A 163 -9.19 -0.20 -0.80
N ASP A 164 -9.22 0.76 0.11
CA ASP A 164 -8.83 0.56 1.51
C ASP A 164 -9.84 -0.32 2.26
N GLN A 165 -11.12 -0.20 1.94
CA GLN A 165 -12.17 -1.03 2.54
C GLN A 165 -12.03 -2.49 2.09
N LEU A 166 -11.83 -2.72 0.79
CA LEU A 166 -11.62 -4.07 0.24
C LEU A 166 -10.35 -4.72 0.80
N SER A 167 -9.27 -3.94 0.95
CA SER A 167 -7.99 -4.44 1.46
C SER A 167 -8.04 -4.94 2.90
N ARG A 168 -9.09 -4.58 3.66
CA ARG A 168 -9.26 -4.99 5.06
C ARG A 168 -10.23 -6.17 5.25
N ILE A 169 -10.87 -6.63 4.18
CA ILE A 169 -11.80 -7.76 4.26
C ILE A 169 -11.01 -9.05 4.51
N ASN A 170 -11.45 -9.85 5.49
CA ASN A 170 -10.83 -11.14 5.79
C ASN A 170 -10.89 -12.06 4.55
N GLY A 171 -9.76 -12.64 4.17
CA GLY A 171 -9.60 -13.46 2.96
C GLY A 171 -9.04 -12.70 1.76
N VAL A 172 -8.97 -11.37 1.80
CA VAL A 172 -8.30 -10.57 0.76
C VAL A 172 -6.80 -10.49 1.06
N GLY A 173 -5.98 -11.17 0.24
CA GLY A 173 -4.52 -11.15 0.39
C GLY A 173 -3.87 -9.88 -0.17
N GLN A 174 -4.25 -9.47 -1.38
CA GLN A 174 -3.72 -8.30 -2.05
C GLN A 174 -4.77 -7.69 -2.98
N VAL A 175 -4.87 -6.35 -2.97
CA VAL A 175 -5.67 -5.60 -3.94
C VAL A 175 -4.73 -4.93 -4.93
N SER A 176 -4.82 -5.31 -6.20
CA SER A 176 -4.16 -4.63 -7.30
C SER A 176 -5.08 -3.57 -7.87
N PHE A 177 -4.63 -2.31 -7.88
CA PHE A 177 -5.40 -1.20 -8.39
C PHE A 177 -4.93 -0.84 -9.81
N PHE A 178 -5.86 -0.84 -10.77
CA PHE A 178 -5.60 -0.55 -12.17
C PHE A 178 -5.94 0.91 -12.51
N GLY A 179 -5.14 1.85 -12.00
CA GLY A 179 -5.33 3.28 -12.21
C GLY A 179 -4.35 4.11 -11.39
N SER A 180 -4.65 5.38 -11.20
CA SER A 180 -3.92 6.26 -10.28
C SER A 180 -4.90 7.10 -9.45
N LYS A 181 -4.55 7.35 -8.19
CA LYS A 181 -5.19 8.41 -7.38
C LYS A 181 -4.91 9.77 -8.01
N TYR A 182 -5.73 10.76 -7.68
CA TYR A 182 -5.39 12.14 -7.96
C TYR A 182 -4.10 12.54 -7.25
N ALA A 183 -3.33 13.34 -7.96
CA ALA A 183 -2.10 13.95 -7.48
C ALA A 183 -2.05 15.37 -8.04
N MET A 184 -1.61 16.32 -7.21
CA MET A 184 -1.36 17.68 -7.70
C MET A 184 -0.19 17.64 -8.68
N ARG A 185 -0.47 17.86 -9.97
CA ARG A 185 0.54 17.84 -11.04
C ARG A 185 0.94 19.27 -11.38
N VAL A 186 2.22 19.55 -11.23
CA VAL A 186 2.84 20.84 -11.58
C VAL A 186 3.63 20.65 -12.87
N TRP A 187 3.12 21.18 -13.99
CA TRP A 187 3.70 20.99 -15.31
C TRP A 187 4.62 22.15 -15.67
N LEU A 188 5.89 22.02 -15.31
CA LEU A 188 6.88 23.09 -15.48
C LEU A 188 7.03 23.54 -16.95
N ASN A 189 6.99 24.85 -17.17
CA ASN A 189 7.31 25.47 -18.45
C ASN A 189 8.78 25.93 -18.46
N PRO A 190 9.66 25.27 -19.23
CA PRO A 190 11.10 25.56 -19.21
C PRO A 190 11.44 26.97 -19.71
N GLU A 191 10.68 27.51 -20.67
CA GLU A 191 10.92 28.86 -21.21
C GLU A 191 10.64 29.93 -20.15
N LYS A 192 9.53 29.77 -19.42
CA LYS A 192 9.16 30.71 -18.35
C LYS A 192 10.08 30.59 -17.14
N LEU A 193 10.50 29.38 -16.78
CA LEU A 193 11.52 29.18 -15.74
C LEU A 193 12.82 29.93 -16.07
N MET A 194 13.29 29.84 -17.31
CA MET A 194 14.47 30.57 -17.77
C MET A 194 14.29 32.08 -17.73
N GLN A 195 13.11 32.58 -18.14
CA GLN A 195 12.79 34.02 -18.11
C GLN A 195 12.90 34.61 -16.70
N TYR A 196 12.47 33.86 -15.67
CA TYR A 196 12.53 34.30 -14.27
C TYR A 196 13.78 33.83 -13.52
N GLN A 197 14.73 33.18 -14.24
CA GLN A 197 15.96 32.62 -13.68
C GLN A 197 15.66 31.70 -12.48
N LEU A 198 14.74 30.76 -12.69
CA LEU A 198 14.31 29.77 -11.70
C LEU A 198 14.68 28.37 -12.18
N ASP A 199 15.16 27.55 -11.26
CA ASP A 199 15.45 26.13 -11.50
C ASP A 199 14.38 25.22 -10.88
N VAL A 200 14.36 23.95 -11.27
CA VAL A 200 13.48 22.92 -10.69
C VAL A 200 13.68 22.79 -9.16
N GLY A 201 14.90 23.04 -8.69
CA GLY A 201 15.25 23.07 -7.27
C GLY A 201 14.49 24.16 -6.49
N ASP A 202 14.30 25.33 -7.10
CA ASP A 202 13.58 26.44 -6.48
C ASP A 202 12.10 26.11 -6.34
N ILE A 203 11.50 25.52 -7.38
CA ILE A 203 10.09 25.12 -7.37
C ILE A 203 9.83 24.06 -6.30
N THR A 204 10.66 23.01 -6.26
CA THR A 204 10.51 21.95 -5.26
C THR A 204 10.72 22.45 -3.84
N SER A 205 11.64 23.41 -3.63
CA SER A 205 11.87 24.03 -2.33
C SER A 205 10.71 24.93 -1.90
N ALA A 206 10.16 25.73 -2.83
CA ALA A 206 9.01 26.60 -2.57
C ALA A 206 7.75 25.79 -2.23
N ILE A 207 7.48 24.69 -2.95
CA ILE A 207 6.38 23.79 -2.62
C ILE A 207 6.59 23.19 -1.23
N ARG A 208 7.79 22.70 -0.90
CA ARG A 208 8.05 22.11 0.43
C ARG A 208 7.91 23.10 1.57
N SER A 209 8.26 24.37 1.37
CA SER A 209 8.20 25.38 2.43
C SER A 209 6.78 25.94 2.65
N GLN A 210 6.00 26.10 1.58
CA GLN A 210 4.65 26.69 1.64
C GLN A 210 3.53 25.66 1.73
N ASN A 211 3.75 24.43 1.25
CA ASN A 211 2.84 23.30 1.45
C ASN A 211 3.33 22.42 2.61
N SER A 212 3.42 23.01 3.80
CA SER A 212 3.86 22.32 5.01
C SER A 212 2.79 22.40 6.10
N GLN A 213 2.65 21.32 6.86
CA GLN A 213 1.82 21.28 8.05
C GLN A 213 2.71 21.60 9.26
N ILE A 214 2.51 22.78 9.85
CA ILE A 214 3.32 23.27 10.98
C ILE A 214 2.54 23.06 12.27
N ALA A 215 3.17 22.43 13.27
CA ALA A 215 2.65 22.37 14.62
C ALA A 215 2.86 23.72 15.33
N ALA A 216 1.82 24.54 15.40
CA ALA A 216 1.91 25.90 15.95
C ALA A 216 1.71 25.98 17.48
N GLY A 217 1.46 24.84 18.12
CA GLY A 217 1.25 24.74 19.56
C GLY A 217 -0.16 25.17 19.98
N GLU A 218 -0.29 25.60 21.23
CA GLU A 218 -1.56 25.98 21.84
C GLU A 218 -1.38 27.21 22.75
N LEU A 219 -2.38 28.10 22.73
CA LEU A 219 -2.51 29.19 23.67
C LEU A 219 -2.82 28.62 25.05
N GLY A 220 -2.06 29.02 26.07
CA GLY A 220 -2.24 28.49 27.43
C GLY A 220 -1.78 27.04 27.61
N GLY A 221 -0.94 26.54 26.70
CA GLY A 221 -0.28 25.25 26.85
C GLY A 221 0.72 25.21 28.00
N GLY A 222 0.97 24.01 28.50
CA GLY A 222 1.89 23.79 29.60
C GLY A 222 3.36 24.10 29.23
N PRO A 223 4.15 24.72 30.12
CA PRO A 223 3.79 25.24 31.44
C PRO A 223 3.12 26.62 31.36
N ALA A 224 1.86 26.72 31.82
CA ALA A 224 1.08 27.95 31.82
C ALA A 224 1.24 28.74 33.13
N VAL A 225 0.99 30.05 33.05
CA VAL A 225 0.97 30.93 34.23
C VAL A 225 -0.19 30.59 35.18
N ALA A 226 -0.01 30.80 36.48
CA ALA A 226 -1.05 30.56 37.48
C ALA A 226 -2.29 31.45 37.19
N GLY A 227 -3.47 30.83 37.14
CA GLY A 227 -4.73 31.52 36.80
C GLY A 227 -5.06 31.56 35.30
N GLN A 228 -4.29 30.90 34.43
CA GLN A 228 -4.65 30.72 33.01
C GLN A 228 -5.97 29.94 32.87
N GLN A 229 -7.00 30.58 32.30
CA GLN A 229 -8.34 29.99 32.12
C GLN A 229 -8.63 29.54 30.67
N ILE A 230 -7.82 29.98 29.71
CA ILE A 230 -8.01 29.68 28.28
C ILE A 230 -6.91 28.71 27.84
N ASN A 231 -7.32 27.56 27.28
CA ASN A 231 -6.47 26.69 26.48
C ASN A 231 -7.11 26.54 25.09
N ALA A 232 -6.37 26.86 24.02
CA ALA A 232 -6.84 26.71 22.65
C ALA A 232 -5.71 26.36 21.69
N SER A 233 -5.90 25.35 20.85
CA SER A 233 -4.92 24.99 19.83
C SER A 233 -4.77 26.10 18.78
N ILE A 234 -3.54 26.41 18.41
CA ILE A 234 -3.23 27.37 17.35
C ILE A 234 -3.27 26.61 16.03
N ILE A 235 -4.22 26.97 15.18
CA ILE A 235 -4.33 26.43 13.82
C ILE A 235 -3.68 27.43 12.88
N VAL A 236 -2.55 27.05 12.29
CA VAL A 236 -1.95 27.76 11.16
C VAL A 236 -2.52 27.15 9.89
N GLN A 237 -2.62 27.93 8.81
CA GLN A 237 -3.02 27.40 7.51
C GLN A 237 -2.02 26.29 7.11
N THR A 238 -2.50 25.06 7.04
CA THR A 238 -1.66 23.87 6.86
C THR A 238 -2.11 23.11 5.63
N GLY A 239 -1.17 22.84 4.72
CA GLY A 239 -1.44 22.06 3.51
C GLY A 239 -2.26 22.85 2.48
N LEU A 240 -1.80 22.86 1.24
CA LEU A 240 -2.56 23.40 0.11
C LEU A 240 -3.45 22.27 -0.42
N GLU A 241 -4.72 22.55 -0.68
CA GLU A 241 -5.70 21.56 -1.10
C GLU A 241 -6.13 21.77 -2.56
N THR A 242 -6.18 23.03 -3.01
CA THR A 242 -6.72 23.39 -4.31
C THR A 242 -5.63 23.78 -5.32
N ALA A 243 -5.91 23.58 -6.61
CA ALA A 243 -4.98 23.99 -7.68
C ALA A 243 -4.70 25.51 -7.65
N GLU A 244 -5.68 26.32 -7.24
CA GLU A 244 -5.51 27.77 -7.11
C GLU A 244 -4.52 28.14 -6.00
N GLU A 245 -4.60 27.48 -4.85
CA GLU A 245 -3.65 27.64 -3.75
C GLU A 245 -2.23 27.27 -4.16
N PHE A 246 -2.05 26.13 -4.85
CA PHE A 246 -0.76 25.76 -5.44
C PHE A 246 -0.27 26.80 -6.45
N GLY A 247 -1.15 27.27 -7.33
CA GLY A 247 -0.82 28.30 -8.32
C GLY A 247 -0.38 29.63 -7.69
N ASN A 248 -0.79 29.89 -6.45
CA ASN A 248 -0.45 31.09 -5.70
C ASN A 248 0.83 30.98 -4.85
N ILE A 249 1.51 29.83 -4.86
CA ILE A 249 2.82 29.66 -4.21
C ILE A 249 3.79 30.73 -4.73
N LEU A 250 4.38 31.48 -3.82
CA LEU A 250 5.33 32.53 -4.13
C LEU A 250 6.71 31.92 -4.45
N LEU A 251 7.25 32.21 -5.62
CA LEU A 251 8.56 31.71 -6.05
C LEU A 251 9.65 32.77 -5.87
N ARG A 252 9.38 33.99 -6.33
CA ARG A 252 10.36 35.08 -6.31
C ARG A 252 9.68 36.43 -6.30
N VAL A 253 10.37 37.44 -5.76
CA VAL A 253 10.01 38.85 -5.90
C VAL A 253 11.06 39.50 -6.80
N THR A 254 10.62 40.15 -7.87
CA THR A 254 11.51 40.84 -8.82
C THR A 254 11.90 42.23 -8.28
N PRO A 255 12.99 42.85 -8.78
CA PRO A 255 13.48 44.12 -8.25
C PRO A 255 12.51 45.30 -8.37
N ASP A 256 11.55 45.23 -9.29
CA ASP A 256 10.45 46.18 -9.48
C ASP A 256 9.27 45.96 -8.53
N GLY A 257 9.35 44.98 -7.62
CA GLY A 257 8.31 44.67 -6.63
C GLY A 257 7.23 43.72 -7.13
N SER A 258 7.31 43.24 -8.38
CA SER A 258 6.38 42.22 -8.87
C SER A 258 6.70 40.85 -8.27
N THR A 259 5.69 39.98 -8.15
CA THR A 259 5.85 38.64 -7.58
C THR A 259 5.64 37.58 -8.64
N VAL A 260 6.57 36.63 -8.74
CA VAL A 260 6.47 35.44 -9.57
C VAL A 260 5.85 34.33 -8.72
N ARG A 261 4.74 33.77 -9.20
CA ARG A 261 4.00 32.67 -8.56
C ARG A 261 4.13 31.38 -9.36
N LEU A 262 3.74 30.26 -8.77
CA LEU A 262 3.83 28.96 -9.45
C LEU A 262 3.06 28.92 -10.76
N LYS A 263 1.85 29.50 -10.81
CA LYS A 263 1.04 29.61 -12.04
C LYS A 263 1.70 30.40 -13.17
N ASP A 264 2.71 31.21 -12.85
CA ASP A 264 3.43 31.98 -13.86
C ASP A 264 4.46 31.10 -14.59
N VAL A 265 4.86 29.96 -14.02
CA VAL A 265 5.91 29.07 -14.57
C VAL A 265 5.47 27.63 -14.77
N ALA A 266 4.27 27.23 -14.35
CA ALA A 266 3.75 25.87 -14.44
C ALA A 266 2.22 25.83 -14.56
#